data_AF-F0XRH5-F1
#
_entry.id   AF-F0XRH5-F1
#
_cell.length_a   1.000
_cell.length_b   1.000
_cell.length_c   1.000
_cell.angle_alpha   90.00
_cell.angle_beta   90.00
_cell.angle_gamma   90.00
#
_symmetry.space_group_name_H-M   'P 1'
#
loop_
_entity.id
_entity.type
_entity.pdbx_description
1 polymer ?
#
loop_
_entity_poly.entity_id
_entity_poly.type
_entity_poly.pdbx_seq_one_letter_code
_entity_poly.pdbx_strand_id
1 'polypeptide(L)'
;MGNFSFFPLRLAEPHVVALCPALNSDLSGDMAPAPMRLSGLQKEVLSLYRRCLRESRLKPTEARSHFEAFARTEFKKHRDVEKRDFAAIEFLLRKGRRQLEVMASPGIKDVR
;
A
#
# COMPACT_ATOMS: atom_id res chain seq x y z
N MET A 1 8.11 21.32 12.42
CA MET A 1 6.92 21.37 11.54
C MET A 1 6.82 20.05 10.79
N GLY A 2 5.73 19.30 11.00
CA GLY A 2 5.37 18.15 10.17
C GLY A 2 5.73 16.75 10.69
N ASN A 3 5.28 16.39 11.90
CA ASN A 3 5.14 14.99 12.33
C ASN A 3 4.24 14.24 11.34
N PHE A 4 4.78 13.22 10.67
CA PHE A 4 3.98 12.18 10.03
C PHE A 4 4.56 10.80 10.35
N SER A 5 4.19 10.32 11.53
CA SER A 5 4.21 8.92 11.91
C SER A 5 3.43 8.12 10.87
N PHE A 6 4.11 7.35 10.03
CA PHE A 6 3.47 6.34 9.19
C PHE A 6 4.07 4.98 9.55
N PHE A 7 3.39 4.31 10.49
CA PHE A 7 3.39 2.89 10.83
C PHE A 7 4.68 2.06 10.54
N PRO A 8 5.30 1.48 11.58
CA PRO A 8 6.40 0.54 11.39
C PRO A 8 5.82 -0.77 10.84
N LEU A 9 6.08 -1.09 9.56
CA LEU A 9 6.07 -2.47 9.12
C LEU A 9 7.37 -3.12 9.59
N ARG A 10 7.41 -3.39 10.89
CA ARG A 10 8.37 -4.28 11.52
C ARG A 10 7.85 -5.72 11.34
N LEU A 11 8.76 -6.55 10.84
CA LEU A 11 8.80 -8.02 10.84
C LEU A 11 8.07 -8.78 9.72
N ALA A 12 8.89 -9.36 8.86
CA ALA A 12 8.79 -10.79 8.55
C ALA A 12 10.22 -11.38 8.60
N GLU A 13 10.76 -11.49 9.81
CA GLU A 13 11.86 -12.43 10.10
C GLU A 13 11.20 -13.76 10.52
N PRO A 14 11.58 -14.91 9.95
CA PRO A 14 10.82 -16.16 10.04
C PRO A 14 11.25 -17.03 11.21
N HIS A 15 11.25 -16.56 12.46
CA HIS A 15 11.42 -17.44 13.62
C HIS A 15 10.58 -16.95 14.80
N VAL A 16 10.02 -17.91 15.55
CA VAL A 16 9.17 -17.78 16.77
C VAL A 16 7.66 -17.87 16.52
N VAL A 17 7.22 -19.11 16.32
CA VAL A 17 5.90 -19.61 16.75
C VAL A 17 5.95 -19.84 18.27
N ALA A 18 4.79 -19.70 18.92
CA ALA A 18 4.42 -20.12 20.28
C ALA A 18 4.60 -19.07 21.40
N LEU A 19 3.49 -18.47 21.81
CA LEU A 19 2.77 -18.78 23.07
C LEU A 19 1.75 -17.66 23.36
N CYS A 20 0.47 -17.94 23.14
CA CYS A 20 -0.57 -17.43 24.02
C CYS A 20 -0.59 -18.35 25.25
N PRO A 21 -0.83 -17.81 26.46
CA PRO A 21 -2.21 -17.83 26.94
C PRO A 21 -2.64 -16.55 27.68
N ALA A 22 -3.97 -16.39 27.66
CA ALA A 22 -4.79 -15.35 28.27
C ALA A 22 -4.33 -14.79 29.62
N LEU A 23 -4.37 -13.45 29.78
CA LEU A 23 -4.77 -12.82 31.04
C LEU A 23 -5.47 -11.48 30.79
N ASN A 24 -6.68 -11.40 31.35
CA ASN A 24 -7.40 -10.24 31.85
C ASN A 24 -8.48 -9.58 30.98
N SER A 25 -9.68 -9.99 31.40
CA SER A 25 -11.01 -9.42 31.34
C SER A 25 -11.14 -7.92 31.53
N ASP A 26 -12.17 -7.40 30.86
CA ASP A 26 -12.90 -6.16 31.08
C ASP A 26 -12.14 -4.87 30.89
N LEU A 27 -12.47 -4.15 29.80
CA LEU A 27 -12.98 -2.78 29.87
C LEU A 27 -13.60 -2.41 28.50
N SER A 28 -14.90 -2.14 28.54
CA SER A 28 -15.60 -1.18 27.68
C SER A 28 -15.93 -1.59 26.24
N GLY A 29 -17.23 -1.60 25.96
CA GLY A 29 -17.80 -1.78 24.63
C GLY A 29 -17.48 -0.62 23.70
N ASP A 30 -16.26 -0.59 23.18
CA ASP A 30 -15.98 0.03 21.90
C ASP A 30 -16.40 -0.97 20.82
N MET A 31 -17.59 -0.75 20.27
CA MET A 31 -17.97 -1.31 18.98
C MET A 31 -16.89 -0.89 17.98
N ALA A 32 -15.89 -1.77 17.77
CA ALA A 32 -14.90 -1.57 16.72
C ALA A 32 -15.67 -1.23 15.44
N PRO A 33 -15.36 -0.10 14.77
CA PRO A 33 -16.17 0.36 13.65
C PRO A 33 -16.25 -0.78 12.63
N ALA A 34 -17.47 -1.18 12.30
CA ALA A 34 -17.71 -2.23 11.32
C ALA A 34 -16.84 -1.92 10.08
N PRO A 35 -16.11 -2.92 9.54
CA PRO A 35 -15.13 -2.67 8.50
C PRO A 35 -15.81 -1.93 7.35
N MET A 36 -15.40 -0.68 7.12
CA MET A 36 -15.97 0.15 6.06
C MET A 36 -15.85 -0.64 4.76
N ARG A 37 -17.00 -1.04 4.19
CA ARG A 37 -17.05 -1.81 2.95
C ARG A 37 -16.51 -0.93 1.83
N LEU A 38 -15.28 -1.22 1.41
CA LEU A 38 -14.66 -0.55 0.28
C LEU A 38 -15.43 -0.87 -1.01
N SER A 39 -15.60 0.13 -1.87
CA SER A 39 -16.15 -0.06 -3.21
C SER A 39 -15.22 -0.94 -4.05
N GLY A 40 -15.74 -1.52 -5.14
CA GLY A 40 -14.95 -2.33 -6.07
C GLY A 40 -13.70 -1.58 -6.56
N LEU A 41 -13.86 -0.34 -7.02
CA LEU A 41 -12.76 0.51 -7.47
C LEU A 41 -11.77 0.86 -6.36
N GLN A 42 -12.24 1.12 -5.13
CA GLN A 42 -11.34 1.35 -3.99
C GLN A 42 -10.47 0.12 -3.69
N LYS A 43 -11.05 -1.09 -3.79
CA LYS A 43 -10.28 -2.34 -3.65
C LYS A 43 -9.24 -2.47 -4.77
N GLU A 44 -9.59 -2.10 -5.99
CA GLU A 44 -8.65 -2.12 -7.12
C GLU A 44 -7.48 -1.14 -6.93
N VAL A 45 -7.75 0.08 -6.45
CA VAL A 45 -6.71 1.07 -6.12
C VAL A 45 -5.74 0.52 -5.07
N LEU A 46 -6.26 -0.06 -3.99
CA LEU A 46 -5.43 -0.67 -2.95
C LEU A 46 -4.66 -1.90 -3.46
N SER A 47 -5.29 -2.71 -4.32
CA SER A 47 -4.65 -3.87 -4.93
C SER A 47 -3.47 -3.44 -5.80
N LEU A 48 -3.65 -2.41 -6.63
CA LEU A 48 -2.59 -1.83 -7.46
C LEU A 48 -1.44 -1.30 -6.61
N TYR A 49 -1.75 -0.51 -5.57
CA TYR A 49 -0.73 0.02 -4.65
C TYR A 49 0.10 -1.09 -3.99
N ARG A 50 -0.57 -2.12 -3.45
CA ARG A 50 0.12 -3.27 -2.85
C ARG A 50 0.96 -4.02 -3.87
N ARG A 51 0.50 -4.14 -5.12
CA ARG A 51 1.26 -4.76 -6.19
C ARG A 51 2.53 -3.98 -6.50
N CYS A 52 2.47 -2.65 -6.60
CA CYS A 52 3.66 -1.81 -6.76
C CYS A 52 4.71 -2.09 -5.67
N LEU A 53 4.30 -2.16 -4.40
CA LEU A 53 5.20 -2.47 -3.30
C LEU A 53 5.78 -3.90 -3.36
N ARG A 54 5.01 -4.88 -3.83
CA ARG A 54 5.50 -6.25 -4.01
C ARG A 54 6.53 -6.33 -5.13
N GLU A 55 6.26 -5.73 -6.28
CA GLU A 55 7.19 -5.69 -7.42
C GLU A 55 8.49 -4.95 -7.04
N SER A 56 8.38 -3.89 -6.22
CA SER A 56 9.54 -3.15 -5.70
C SER A 56 10.48 -4.06 -4.91
N ARG A 57 9.99 -5.08 -4.20
CA ARG A 57 10.83 -6.02 -3.45
C ARG A 57 11.64 -6.97 -4.34
N LEU A 58 11.20 -7.19 -5.58
CA LEU A 58 11.93 -7.99 -6.57
C LEU A 58 13.14 -7.23 -7.14
N LYS A 59 13.18 -5.91 -6.99
CA LYS A 59 14.29 -5.05 -7.44
C LYS A 59 15.46 -5.08 -6.46
N PRO A 60 16.68 -4.74 -6.90
CA PRO A 60 17.87 -4.66 -6.03
C PRO A 60 17.65 -3.67 -4.89
N THR A 61 18.23 -3.97 -3.72
CA THR A 61 17.99 -3.31 -2.42
C THR A 61 18.12 -1.78 -2.47
N GLU A 62 19.08 -1.29 -3.26
CA GLU A 62 19.36 0.13 -3.46
C GLU A 62 18.18 0.86 -4.13
N ALA A 63 17.65 0.29 -5.22
CA ALA A 63 16.57 0.88 -6.00
C ALA A 63 15.19 0.72 -5.32
N ARG A 64 15.02 -0.24 -4.40
CA ARG A 64 13.73 -0.49 -3.71
C ARG A 64 13.15 0.79 -3.09
N SER A 65 14.00 1.56 -2.43
CA SER A 65 13.61 2.79 -1.75
C SER A 65 13.05 3.83 -2.73
N HIS A 66 13.66 3.97 -3.90
CA HIS A 66 13.22 4.87 -4.97
C HIS A 66 11.88 4.42 -5.54
N PHE A 67 11.72 3.12 -5.82
CA PHE A 67 10.47 2.55 -6.32
C PHE A 67 9.30 2.72 -5.34
N GLU A 68 9.53 2.49 -4.04
CA GLU A 68 8.52 2.71 -3.01
C GLU A 68 8.18 4.19 -2.85
N ALA A 69 9.17 5.08 -2.87
CA ALA A 69 8.97 6.52 -2.78
C ALA A 69 8.19 7.06 -3.99
N PHE A 70 8.51 6.57 -5.18
CA PHE A 70 7.79 6.88 -6.42
C PHE A 70 6.32 6.46 -6.32
N ALA A 71 6.05 5.20 -5.95
CA ALA A 71 4.69 4.71 -5.77
C ALA A 71 3.92 5.54 -4.73
N ARG A 72 4.51 5.83 -3.57
CA ARG A 72 3.85 6.66 -2.55
C ARG A 72 3.54 8.07 -3.05
N THR A 73 4.47 8.68 -3.77
CA THR A 73 4.33 10.03 -4.30
C THR A 73 3.22 10.10 -5.35
N GLU A 74 3.19 9.16 -6.28
CA GLU A 74 2.16 9.11 -7.33
C GLU A 74 0.76 8.91 -6.76
N PHE A 75 0.58 8.00 -5.78
CA PHE A 75 -0.72 7.82 -5.14
C PHE A 75 -1.12 9.03 -4.27
N LYS A 76 -0.14 9.71 -3.64
CA LYS A 76 -0.40 10.92 -2.86
C LYS A 76 -0.85 12.10 -3.74
N LYS A 77 -0.31 12.25 -4.95
CA LYS A 77 -0.73 13.30 -5.91
C LYS A 77 -2.21 13.22 -6.27
N HIS A 78 -2.79 12.02 -6.27
CA HIS A 78 -4.19 11.78 -6.64
C HIS A 78 -5.09 11.51 -5.44
N ARG A 79 -4.63 11.83 -4.21
CA ARG A 79 -5.41 11.61 -2.98
C ARG A 79 -6.71 12.43 -2.95
N ASP A 80 -6.67 13.61 -3.56
CA ASP A 80 -7.76 14.58 -3.49
C ASP A 80 -8.80 14.39 -4.63
N VAL A 81 -8.63 13.34 -5.45
CA VAL A 81 -9.64 12.94 -6.46
C VAL A 81 -10.93 12.52 -5.75
N GLU A 82 -12.06 13.03 -6.22
CA GLU A 82 -13.36 12.71 -5.64
C GLU A 82 -13.67 11.22 -5.75
N LYS A 83 -14.14 10.61 -4.65
CA LYS A 83 -14.48 9.17 -4.60
C LYS A 83 -15.60 8.77 -5.56
N ARG A 84 -16.38 9.74 -6.06
CA ARG A 84 -17.51 9.55 -6.99
C ARG A 84 -17.11 9.77 -8.44
N ASP A 85 -15.91 10.30 -8.71
CA ASP A 85 -15.39 10.44 -10.07
C ASP A 85 -14.82 9.10 -10.55
N PHE A 86 -15.73 8.19 -10.89
CA PHE A 86 -15.38 6.84 -11.32
C PHE A 86 -14.54 6.85 -12.59
N ALA A 87 -14.81 7.76 -13.53
CA ALA A 87 -14.09 7.87 -14.79
C ALA A 87 -12.62 8.27 -14.57
N ALA A 88 -12.36 9.26 -13.70
CA ALA A 88 -10.99 9.63 -13.34
C ALA A 88 -10.25 8.50 -12.63
N ILE A 89 -10.90 7.83 -11.67
CA ILE A 89 -10.32 6.70 -10.93
C ILE A 89 -9.95 5.55 -11.88
N GLU A 90 -10.84 5.20 -12.81
CA GLU A 90 -10.58 4.16 -13.81
C GLU A 90 -9.44 4.53 -14.76
N PHE A 91 -9.38 5.79 -15.19
CA PHE A 91 -8.27 6.29 -16.00
C PHE A 91 -6.93 6.17 -15.26
N LEU A 92 -6.89 6.57 -14.00
CA LEU A 92 -5.70 6.48 -13.16
C LEU A 92 -5.29 5.03 -12.88
N LEU A 93 -6.26 4.14 -12.66
CA LEU A 93 -6.01 2.70 -12.52
C LEU A 93 -5.38 2.11 -13.78
N ARG A 94 -5.91 2.44 -14.96
CA ARG A 94 -5.34 2.00 -16.25
C ARG A 94 -3.92 2.54 -16.45
N LYS A 95 -3.70 3.83 -16.16
CA LYS A 95 -2.39 4.48 -16.24
C LYS A 95 -1.38 3.80 -15.30
N GLY A 96 -1.75 3.60 -14.04
CA GLY A 96 -0.87 2.99 -13.03
C GLY A 96 -0.55 1.52 -13.33
N ARG A 97 -1.49 0.74 -13.87
CA ARG A 97 -1.22 -0.64 -14.34
C ARG A 97 -0.15 -0.67 -15.43
N ARG A 98 -0.27 0.23 -16.42
CA ARG A 98 0.72 0.34 -17.50
C ARG A 98 2.10 0.76 -16.99
N GLN A 99 2.15 1.71 -16.05
CA GLN A 99 3.42 2.09 -15.40
C GLN A 99 4.04 0.91 -14.65
N LEU A 100 3.24 0.13 -13.92
CA LEU A 100 3.71 -1.03 -13.19
C LEU A 100 4.29 -2.11 -14.13
N GLU A 101 3.64 -2.40 -15.25
CA GLU A 101 4.14 -3.36 -16.26
C GLU A 101 5.51 -2.93 -16.81
N VAL A 102 5.66 -1.64 -17.09
CA VAL A 102 6.94 -1.05 -17.53
C VAL A 102 8.00 -1.21 -16.44
N MET A 103 7.70 -0.83 -15.20
CA MET A 103 8.62 -0.93 -14.06
C MET A 103 8.97 -2.37 -13.69
N ALA A 104 8.04 -3.31 -13.86
CA ALA A 104 8.26 -4.74 -13.62
C ALA A 104 9.21 -5.36 -14.65
N SER A 105 9.35 -4.75 -15.83
CA SER A 105 10.27 -5.23 -16.86
C SER A 105 11.72 -5.27 -16.34
N PRO A 106 12.49 -6.35 -16.62
CA PRO A 106 13.82 -6.56 -16.06
C PRO A 106 14.87 -5.55 -16.55
N GLY A 107 14.57 -4.81 -17.64
CA GLY A 107 15.42 -3.75 -18.16
C GLY A 107 15.42 -2.47 -17.33
N ILE A 108 14.39 -2.23 -16.50
CA ILE A 108 14.30 -1.02 -15.67
C ILE A 108 14.91 -1.30 -14.31
N LYS A 109 16.11 -0.73 -14.10
CA LYS A 109 16.91 -0.92 -12.90
C LYS A 109 16.75 0.20 -11.87
N ASP A 110 16.30 1.38 -12.28
CA ASP A 110 16.05 2.52 -11.38
C ASP A 110 14.94 3.44 -11.93
N VAL A 111 14.25 4.12 -11.03
CA VAL A 111 13.26 5.16 -11.31
C VAL A 111 13.66 6.38 -10.49
N ARG A 112 14.35 7.32 -11.14
CA ARG A 112 14.80 8.58 -10.57
C ARG A 112 13.96 9.74 -11.10
#